data_AF-A0A9W8MB10-F1
#
_entry.id   AF-A0A9W8MB10-F1
#
_cell.length_a   1.000
_cell.length_b   1.000
_cell.length_c   1.000
_cell.angle_alpha   90.00
_cell.angle_beta   90.00
_cell.angle_gamma   90.00
#
_symmetry.space_group_name_H-M   'P 1'
#
loop_
_entity.id
_entity.type
_entity.pdbx_description
1 polymer ?
#
loop_
_entity_poly.entity_id
_entity_poly.type
_entity_poly.pdbx_seq_one_letter_code
_entity_poly.pdbx_strand_id
1 'polypeptide(L)' 'MVKYLHTLLAVVAFVASVGNVVASPVEAAPTDEIRCLDKENTPCPAGYTCCGPIFVDIGGVCRLLGPDEACIF' A
#
# COMPACT_ATOMS: atom_id res chain seq x y z
N MET A 1 -44.24 14.00 -1.30
CA MET A 1 -43.03 13.52 -2.02
C MET A 1 -41.72 14.10 -1.46
N VAL A 2 -41.67 14.57 -0.21
CA VAL A 2 -40.50 15.28 0.38
C VAL A 2 -39.67 14.38 1.32
N LYS A 3 -40.19 13.18 1.65
CA LYS A 3 -39.60 12.27 2.64
C LYS A 3 -38.38 11.52 2.11
N TYR A 4 -38.35 11.23 0.80
CA TYR A 4 -37.22 10.58 0.12
C TYR A 4 -36.11 11.56 -0.28
N LEU A 5 -36.43 12.85 -0.37
CA LEU A 5 -35.47 13.91 -0.73
C LEU A 5 -34.37 14.04 0.33
N HIS A 6 -34.73 13.96 1.62
CA HIS A 6 -33.80 14.02 2.73
C HIS A 6 -32.93 12.76 2.83
N THR A 7 -33.50 11.60 2.48
CA THR A 7 -32.77 10.32 2.48
C THR A 7 -31.73 10.26 1.35
N LEU A 8 -32.07 10.77 0.17
CA LEU A 8 -31.15 10.87 -0.96
C LEU A 8 -29.97 11.81 -0.68
N LEU A 9 -30.22 12.95 -0.03
CA LEU A 9 -29.17 13.91 0.34
C LEU A 9 -28.16 13.33 1.34
N ALA A 10 -28.63 12.52 2.30
CA ALA A 10 -27.76 11.85 3.26
C ALA A 10 -26.87 10.78 2.62
N VAL A 11 -27.37 10.06 1.61
CA VAL A 11 -26.59 9.04 0.89
C VAL A 11 -25.50 9.67 0.03
N VAL A 12 -25.79 10.78 -0.66
CA VAL A 12 -24.80 11.50 -1.48
C VAL A 12 -23.66 12.05 -0.63
N ALA A 13 -23.95 12.56 0.57
CA ALA A 13 -22.94 13.07 1.49
C ALA A 13 -21.97 11.98 2.00
N PHE A 14 -22.45 10.74 2.17
CA PHE A 14 -21.63 9.62 2.67
C PHE A 14 -20.67 9.06 1.63
N VAL A 15 -21.05 9.08 0.34
CA VAL A 15 -20.21 8.59 -0.76
C VAL A 15 -19.09 9.58 -1.12
N ALA A 16 -19.29 10.88 -0.86
CA ALA A 16 -18.27 11.91 -1.06
C ALA A 16 -17.09 11.80 -0.07
N SER A 17 -17.25 11.13 1.07
CA SER A 17 -16.20 11.00 2.09
C SER A 17 -15.21 9.84 1.88
N VAL A 18 -15.44 8.94 0.92
CA VAL A 18 -14.60 7.72 0.72
C VAL A 18 -13.81 7.71 -0.59
N GLY A 19 -13.89 8.76 -1.40
CA GLY A 19 -13.24 8.81 -2.71
C GLY A 19 -11.97 9.67 -2.74
N ASN A 20 -10.82 9.02 -2.62
CA ASN A 20 -9.53 9.31 -3.30
C ASN A 20 -8.31 9.08 -2.40
N VAL A 21 -8.01 7.81 -2.12
CA VAL A 21 -6.62 7.39 -1.88
C VAL A 21 -6.10 6.88 -3.22
N VAL A 22 -5.71 7.80 -4.10
CA VAL A 22 -4.92 7.45 -5.29
C VAL A 22 -3.46 7.35 -4.83
N ALA A 23 -3.04 6.14 -4.44
CA ALA A 23 -1.62 5.84 -4.33
C ALA A 23 -1.05 5.84 -5.76
N SER A 24 -0.30 6.89 -6.11
CA SER A 24 0.45 6.93 -7.37
C SER A 24 1.44 5.77 -7.43
N PRO A 25 1.62 5.12 -8.60
CA PRO A 25 2.73 4.20 -8.78
C PRO A 25 4.01 5.04 -8.80
N VAL A 26 4.77 5.01 -7.71
CA VAL A 26 6.16 5.47 -7.72
C VAL A 26 6.94 4.42 -8.51
N GLU A 27 7.11 4.71 -9.79
CA GLU A 27 8.04 4.04 -10.67
C GLU A 27 9.46 4.44 -10.26
N ALA A 28 9.99 3.78 -9.23
CA ALA A 28 11.39 3.90 -8.84
C ALA A 28 12.20 2.88 -9.63
N ALA A 29 12.81 3.35 -10.72
CA ALA A 29 13.82 2.65 -11.49
C ALA A 29 15.05 2.27 -10.59
N PRO A 30 15.87 1.29 -11.02
CA PRO A 30 16.61 0.40 -10.12
C PRO A 30 17.84 1.09 -9.51
N THR A 31 17.79 1.28 -8.20
CA THR A 31 18.97 1.41 -7.33
C THR A 31 19.01 0.15 -6.49
N ASP A 32 20.01 -0.72 -6.70
CA ASP A 32 20.25 -1.99 -5.99
C ASP A 32 19.18 -2.37 -4.96
N GLU A 33 18.10 -2.97 -5.45
CA GLU A 33 16.94 -3.29 -4.63
C GLU A 33 17.34 -4.41 -3.65
N ILE A 34 17.52 -4.06 -2.38
CA ILE A 34 17.84 -5.04 -1.33
C ILE A 34 16.64 -5.98 -1.22
N ARG A 35 16.85 -7.24 -1.61
CA ARG A 35 15.79 -8.27 -1.57
C ARG A 35 15.76 -8.96 -0.21
N CYS A 36 14.58 -9.49 0.11
CA CYS A 36 14.32 -10.25 1.31
C CYS A 36 13.43 -11.44 1.01
N LEU A 37 13.54 -12.51 1.81
CA LEU A 37 12.77 -13.75 1.62
C LEU A 37 12.92 -14.30 0.18
N ASP A 38 14.11 -14.13 -0.40
CA ASP A 38 14.50 -14.76 -1.66
C ASP A 38 14.80 -16.26 -1.42
N LYS A 39 15.38 -16.95 -2.41
CA LYS A 39 15.73 -18.37 -2.31
C LYS A 39 16.62 -18.71 -1.10
N GLU A 40 17.47 -17.78 -0.68
CA GLU A 40 18.35 -17.93 0.49
C GLU A 40 17.68 -17.51 1.80
N ASN A 41 16.40 -17.10 1.75
CA ASN A 41 15.60 -16.63 2.86
C ASN A 41 16.26 -15.45 3.61
N THR A 42 16.87 -14.53 2.85
CA THR A 42 17.64 -13.41 3.39
C THR A 42 16.72 -12.43 4.14
N PRO A 43 17.02 -12.06 5.39
CA PRO A 43 16.26 -11.04 6.11
C PRO A 43 16.68 -9.62 5.70
N CYS A 44 15.78 -8.65 5.88
CA CYS A 44 16.13 -7.25 5.71
C CYS A 44 17.10 -6.76 6.82
N PRO A 45 17.99 -5.81 6.50
CA PRO A 45 18.81 -5.14 7.50
C PRO A 45 17.96 -4.39 8.54
N ALA A 46 18.56 -4.10 9.69
CA ALA A 46 17.85 -3.44 10.80
C ALA A 46 17.22 -2.10 10.38
N GLY A 47 15.95 -1.90 10.75
CA GLY A 47 15.17 -0.69 10.41
C GLY A 47 14.46 -0.75 9.05
N TYR A 48 14.66 -1.80 8.27
CA TYR A 48 13.93 -2.04 7.03
C TYR A 48 12.83 -3.08 7.22
N THR A 49 11.75 -2.93 6.47
CA THR A 49 10.63 -3.87 6.39
C THR A 49 10.59 -4.49 5.00
N CYS A 50 10.35 -5.80 4.94
CA CYS A 50 10.19 -6.52 3.68
C CYS A 50 8.81 -6.24 3.09
N CYS A 51 8.76 -5.54 1.95
CA CYS A 51 7.56 -5.07 1.27
C CYS A 51 7.38 -5.67 -0.13
N GLY A 52 6.14 -5.71 -0.60
CA GLY A 52 5.75 -6.16 -1.95
C GLY A 52 5.33 -7.63 -1.99
N PRO A 53 4.90 -8.11 -3.16
CA PRO A 53 4.49 -9.50 -3.33
C PRO A 53 5.70 -10.41 -3.20
N ILE A 54 5.66 -11.34 -2.24
CA ILE A 54 6.73 -12.30 -1.98
C ILE A 54 6.54 -13.49 -2.93
N PHE A 55 7.29 -13.49 -4.04
CA PHE A 55 7.37 -14.65 -4.94
C PHE A 55 8.47 -15.61 -4.50
N VAL A 56 8.22 -16.90 -4.65
CA VAL A 56 9.06 -18.01 -4.12
C VAL A 56 10.53 -17.98 -4.56
N ASP A 57 10.85 -17.29 -5.65
CA ASP A 57 12.20 -17.22 -6.22
C ASP A 57 12.80 -15.80 -6.29
N ILE A 58 11.98 -14.77 -6.03
CA ILE A 58 12.37 -13.36 -6.14
C ILE A 58 12.38 -12.68 -4.77
N GLY A 59 11.52 -13.13 -3.85
CA GLY A 59 11.33 -12.48 -2.57
C GLY A 59 10.65 -11.12 -2.68
N GLY A 60 10.57 -10.43 -1.55
CA GLY A 60 10.14 -9.05 -1.45
C GLY A 60 11.31 -8.06 -1.52
N VAL A 61 11.02 -6.82 -1.20
CA VAL A 61 11.94 -5.68 -1.26
C VAL A 61 12.04 -5.02 0.10
N CYS A 62 13.25 -4.84 0.62
CA CYS A 62 13.47 -4.10 1.85
C CYS A 62 13.23 -2.61 1.63
N ARG A 63 12.26 -2.05 2.36
CA ARG A 63 11.94 -0.61 2.38
C ARG A 63 12.09 -0.06 3.79
N LEU A 64 12.61 1.16 3.88
CA LEU A 64 12.58 1.92 5.11
C LEU A 64 11.16 2.52 5.21
N LEU A 65 10.42 2.18 6.27
CA LEU A 65 9.07 2.72 6.48
C LEU A 65 9.13 3.86 7.50
N GLY A 66 8.41 4.93 7.21
CA GLY A 66 8.04 5.93 8.20
C GLY A 66 7.09 5.37 9.27
N PRO A 67 6.87 6.11 10.36
CA PRO A 67 6.05 5.65 11.50
C PRO A 67 4.58 5.35 11.15
N ASP A 68 4.06 5.94 10.08
CA ASP A 68 2.68 5.77 9.61
C ASP A 68 2.60 5.09 8.23
N GLU A 69 3.72 4.53 7.74
CA GLU A 69 3.77 3.83 6.46
C GLU A 69 3.66 2.32 6.67
N ALA A 70 2.89 1.66 5.80
CA ALA A 70 2.77 0.21 5.76
C ALA A 70 3.03 -0.28 4.34
N CYS A 71 3.59 -1.48 4.20
CA CYS A 71 3.67 -2.13 2.90
C CYS A 71 2.26 -2.45 2.41
N ILE A 72 1.95 -2.05 1.17
CA ILE A 72 0.81 -2.57 0.42
C ILE A 72 1.31 -3.77 -0.39
N PHE A 73 0.60 -4.89 -0.25
CA PHE A 73 0.97 -6.21 -0.80
C PHE A 73 0.94 -6.24 -2.32
#